data_AF-A0A840W2Q5-F1
#
_entry.id   AF-A0A840W2Q5-F1
#
_cell.length_a   1.000
_cell.length_b   1.000
_cell.length_c   1.000
_cell.angle_alpha   90.00
_cell.angle_beta   90.00
_cell.angle_gamma   90.00
#
_symmetry.space_group_name_H-M   'P 1'
#
loop_
_entity.id
_entity.type
_entity.pdbx_description
1 polymer ?
#
loop_
_entity_poly.entity_id
_entity_poly.type
_entity_poly.pdbx_seq_one_letter_code
_entity_poly.pdbx_strand_id
1 'polypeptide(L)'
;MPDTRARALALWEHFATTRAEGALTVAVAPDSRLCPPGWCGIVRLDGTTLATAPTTGQANLLRAALAGVEAAEHTSPRALKAALPITGALGPATLAYLTETDFHPVPASDATRLPAESAAAEALLRKAGPEEAEESGLAGLSIPLFTLTEGSEAIAAAGYEVLPGNVAHLSVLTAPTHRGRGLAKRSPPPP
;
A
#
# COMPACT_ATOMS: atom_id res chain seq x y z
N MET A 1 -2.87 -17.22 18.11
CA MET A 1 -2.76 -16.68 16.73
C MET A 1 -1.42 -16.00 16.60
N PRO A 2 -0.69 -16.10 15.47
CA PRO A 2 0.44 -15.23 15.26
C PRO A 2 -0.04 -13.77 15.37
N ASP A 3 0.70 -12.98 16.13
CA ASP A 3 0.44 -11.55 16.30
C ASP A 3 0.38 -10.88 14.92
N THR A 4 -0.75 -10.26 14.58
CA THR A 4 -0.96 -9.53 13.31
C THR A 4 0.14 -8.53 13.07
N ARG A 5 0.62 -7.89 14.14
CA ARG A 5 1.74 -6.97 14.09
C ARG A 5 3.02 -7.69 13.66
N ALA A 6 3.33 -8.83 14.27
CA ALA A 6 4.53 -9.60 13.92
C ALA A 6 4.50 -10.09 12.46
N ARG A 7 3.32 -10.51 11.98
CA ARG A 7 3.14 -10.88 10.56
C ARG A 7 3.30 -9.68 9.63
N ALA A 8 2.70 -8.54 9.97
CA ALA A 8 2.86 -7.31 9.20
C ALA A 8 4.33 -6.91 9.16
N LEU A 9 5.03 -6.86 10.31
CA LEU A 9 6.44 -6.52 10.36
C LEU A 9 7.29 -7.48 9.51
N ALA A 10 7.06 -8.80 9.61
CA ALA A 10 7.78 -9.79 8.82
C ALA A 10 7.60 -9.60 7.29
N LEU A 11 6.41 -9.18 6.83
CA LEU A 11 6.18 -8.81 5.44
C LEU A 11 7.06 -7.63 5.02
N TRP A 12 7.11 -6.59 5.84
CA TRP A 12 7.88 -5.39 5.51
C TRP A 12 9.39 -5.62 5.62
N GLU A 13 9.85 -6.45 6.56
CA GLU A 13 11.24 -6.92 6.61
C GLU A 13 11.61 -7.70 5.35
N HIS A 14 10.70 -8.53 4.85
CA HIS A 14 10.88 -9.26 3.59
C HIS A 14 11.03 -8.31 2.40
N PHE A 15 10.21 -7.25 2.30
CA PHE A 15 10.37 -6.24 1.25
C PHE A 15 11.62 -5.39 1.42
N ALA A 16 11.97 -5.04 2.66
CA ALA A 16 13.14 -4.25 2.98
C ALA A 16 14.45 -5.02 2.81
N THR A 17 14.40 -6.34 2.66
CA THR A 17 15.56 -7.25 2.63
C THR A 17 16.43 -7.17 3.89
N THR A 18 15.85 -6.73 5.01
CA THR A 18 16.53 -6.47 6.27
C THR A 18 15.57 -6.61 7.43
N ARG A 19 16.08 -6.93 8.62
CA ARG A 19 15.26 -7.09 9.83
C ARG A 19 15.20 -5.79 10.62
N ALA A 20 14.07 -5.55 11.25
CA ALA A 20 13.95 -4.46 12.21
C ALA A 20 14.63 -4.88 13.53
N GLU A 21 15.50 -4.00 14.01
CA GLU A 21 16.21 -4.10 15.27
C GLU A 21 15.82 -2.91 16.15
N GLY A 22 14.99 -3.16 17.16
CA GLY A 22 14.51 -2.13 18.10
C GLY A 22 13.45 -1.19 17.51
N ALA A 23 13.45 0.06 17.97
CA ALA A 23 12.43 1.05 17.61
C ALA A 23 12.71 1.76 16.27
N LEU A 24 13.98 1.90 15.88
CA LEU A 24 14.39 2.54 14.63
C LEU A 24 15.52 1.72 14.00
N THR A 25 15.30 1.27 12.77
CA THR A 25 16.30 0.60 11.94
C THR A 25 16.45 1.36 10.64
N VAL A 26 17.70 1.67 10.28
CA VAL A 26 18.05 2.26 8.98
C VAL A 26 19.13 1.41 8.34
N ALA A 27 18.78 0.75 7.24
CA ALA A 27 19.67 -0.18 6.53
C ALA A 27 20.04 0.33 5.13
N VAL A 28 21.19 -0.10 4.65
CA VAL A 28 21.54 0.01 3.22
C VAL A 28 20.96 -1.21 2.51
N ALA A 29 19.99 -1.00 1.63
CA ALA A 29 19.29 -2.06 0.91
C ALA A 29 18.90 -1.55 -0.48
N PRO A 30 19.82 -1.60 -1.47
CA PRO A 30 19.55 -1.15 -2.84
C PRO A 30 18.47 -1.96 -3.53
N ASP A 31 18.30 -3.22 -3.13
CA ASP A 31 17.29 -4.15 -3.65
C ASP A 31 15.98 -4.14 -2.83
N SER A 32 15.84 -3.15 -1.92
CA SER A 32 14.61 -2.96 -1.15
C SER A 32 13.43 -2.71 -2.09
N ARG A 33 12.33 -3.40 -1.81
CA ARG A 33 11.05 -3.25 -2.52
C ARG A 33 10.05 -2.40 -1.75
N LEU A 34 10.50 -1.65 -0.73
CA LEU A 34 9.65 -0.69 0.00
C LEU A 34 9.25 0.52 -0.85
N CYS A 35 10.05 0.84 -1.86
CA CYS A 35 9.92 2.04 -2.68
C CYS A 35 10.53 1.79 -4.06
N PRO A 36 10.32 2.68 -5.04
CA PRO A 36 10.96 2.58 -6.34
C PRO A 36 12.49 2.52 -6.25
N PRO A 37 13.19 1.90 -7.22
CA PRO A 37 14.64 1.86 -7.25
C PRO A 37 15.27 3.26 -7.15
N GLY A 38 16.30 3.40 -6.31
CA GLY A 38 17.00 4.66 -6.07
C GLY A 38 16.37 5.58 -5.01
N TRP A 39 15.22 5.23 -4.45
CA TRP A 39 14.55 5.98 -3.39
C TRP A 39 14.91 5.45 -1.99
N CYS A 40 14.66 6.29 -0.97
CA CYS A 40 14.65 5.84 0.42
C CYS A 40 13.21 5.45 0.79
N GLY A 41 13.04 4.26 1.36
CA GLY A 41 11.75 3.74 1.82
C GLY A 41 11.65 3.83 3.34
N ILE A 42 10.49 4.20 3.86
CA ILE A 42 10.24 4.25 5.31
C ILE A 42 8.88 3.63 5.57
N VAL A 43 8.86 2.64 6.45
CA VAL A 43 7.64 2.05 6.98
C VAL A 43 7.64 2.17 8.50
N ARG A 44 6.47 2.49 9.05
CA ARG A 44 6.24 2.52 10.50
C ARG A 44 5.06 1.64 10.86
N LEU A 45 5.29 0.69 11.76
CA LEU A 45 4.29 -0.25 12.25
C LEU A 45 4.38 -0.34 13.77
N ASP A 46 3.29 0.01 14.44
CA ASP A 46 3.15 -0.10 15.90
C ASP A 46 4.39 0.37 16.69
N GLY A 47 4.87 1.57 16.39
CA GLY A 47 6.01 2.18 17.07
C GLY A 47 7.40 1.75 16.58
N THR A 48 7.50 0.74 15.71
CA THR A 48 8.75 0.37 15.03
C THR A 48 8.86 1.08 13.69
N THR A 49 10.00 1.72 13.44
CA THR A 49 10.35 2.30 12.13
C THR A 49 11.44 1.48 11.47
N LEU A 50 11.16 1.01 10.26
CA LEU A 50 12.12 0.37 9.38
C LEU A 50 12.31 1.26 8.15
N ALA A 51 13.55 1.66 7.89
CA ALA A 51 13.91 2.50 6.77
C ALA A 51 15.05 1.87 5.96
N THR A 52 14.98 2.03 4.65
CA THR A 52 16.01 1.56 3.71
C THR A 52 16.49 2.70 2.84
N ALA A 53 17.79 2.72 2.54
CA ALA A 53 18.38 3.61 1.57
C ALA A 53 19.26 2.82 0.58
N PRO A 54 19.45 3.30 -0.66
CA PRO A 54 20.17 2.54 -1.67
C PRO A 54 21.69 2.65 -1.52
N THR A 55 22.19 3.64 -0.78
CA THR A 55 23.63 3.84 -0.53
C THR A 55 23.91 4.12 0.94
N THR A 56 25.15 3.84 1.38
CA THR A 56 25.63 4.16 2.74
C THR A 56 25.50 5.65 3.06
N GLY A 57 25.80 6.53 2.10
CA GLY A 57 25.68 7.98 2.29
C GLY A 57 24.24 8.41 2.59
N GLN A 58 23.29 7.92 1.79
CA GLN A 58 21.87 8.21 2.03
C GLN A 58 21.35 7.57 3.32
N ALA A 59 21.78 6.35 3.65
CA ALA A 59 21.43 5.71 4.92
C ALA A 59 21.91 6.52 6.12
N ASN A 60 23.11 7.10 6.05
CA ASN A 60 23.64 7.93 7.13
C ASN A 60 22.86 9.25 7.28
N LEU A 61 22.51 9.91 6.18
CA LEU A 61 21.65 11.10 6.20
C LEU A 61 20.27 10.77 6.79
N LEU A 62 19.65 9.69 6.31
CA LEU A 62 18.34 9.25 6.77
C LEU A 62 18.35 8.90 8.26
N ARG A 63 19.40 8.20 8.73
CA ARG A 63 19.56 7.87 10.15
C ARG A 63 19.70 9.11 11.02
N ALA A 64 20.51 10.08 10.60
CA ALA A 64 20.68 11.34 11.34
C ALA A 64 19.37 12.13 11.40
N ALA A 65 18.64 12.20 10.29
CA ALA A 65 17.34 12.88 10.23
C ALA A 65 16.29 12.22 11.12
N LEU A 66 16.12 10.89 11.02
CA LEU A 66 15.14 10.15 11.82
C LEU A 66 15.47 10.18 13.31
N ALA A 67 16.75 10.17 13.69
CA ALA A 67 17.14 10.32 15.09
C ALA A 67 16.79 11.70 15.69
N GLY A 68 16.65 12.74 14.85
CA GLY A 68 16.27 14.09 15.26
C GLY A 68 14.79 14.42 15.12
N VAL A 69 13.98 13.46 14.66
CA VAL A 69 12.53 13.61 14.45
C VAL A 69 11.81 12.69 15.43
N GLU A 70 10.69 13.16 15.99
CA GLU A 70 9.86 12.32 16.85
C GLU A 70 9.37 11.08 16.11
N ALA A 71 9.35 9.92 16.78
CA ALA A 71 9.07 8.64 16.13
C ALA A 71 7.70 8.59 15.41
N ALA A 72 6.72 9.35 15.89
CA ALA A 72 5.40 9.48 15.25
C ALA A 72 5.44 10.20 13.90
N GLU A 73 6.45 11.04 13.66
CA GLU A 73 6.63 11.88 12.47
C GLU A 73 7.58 11.26 11.44
N HIS A 74 8.11 10.05 11.68
CA HIS A 74 9.05 9.39 10.76
C HIS A 74 8.52 9.16 9.34
N THR A 75 7.20 9.15 9.13
CA THR A 75 6.58 9.02 7.80
C THR A 75 5.93 10.33 7.32
N SER A 76 6.06 11.41 8.09
CA SER A 76 5.49 12.73 7.78
C SER A 76 6.34 13.43 6.72
N PRO A 77 5.83 13.65 5.49
CA PRO A 77 6.61 14.32 4.45
C PRO A 77 7.04 15.73 4.86
N ARG A 78 6.24 16.41 5.69
CA ARG A 78 6.57 17.74 6.22
C ARG A 78 7.77 17.69 7.16
N ALA A 79 7.76 16.77 8.14
CA ALA A 79 8.86 16.64 9.09
C ALA A 79 10.16 16.21 8.38
N LEU A 80 10.06 15.25 7.45
CA LEU A 80 11.20 14.77 6.68
C LEU A 80 11.77 15.86 5.74
N LYS A 81 10.93 16.67 5.08
CA LYS A 81 11.39 17.82 4.28
C LYS A 81 12.16 18.86 5.09
N ALA A 82 11.83 19.02 6.37
CA ALA A 82 12.54 19.94 7.25
C ALA A 82 13.92 19.39 7.67
N ALA A 83 14.09 18.07 7.70
CA ALA A 83 15.32 17.41 8.15
C ALA A 83 16.22 16.92 7.00
N LEU A 84 15.69 16.73 5.79
CA LEU A 84 16.39 16.15 4.65
C LEU A 84 16.16 16.96 3.38
N PRO A 85 17.17 17.09 2.50
CA PRO A 85 17.02 17.69 1.18
C PRO A 85 16.33 16.71 0.22
N ILE A 86 15.03 16.48 0.40
CA ILE A 86 14.27 15.56 -0.47
C ILE A 86 13.79 16.27 -1.74
N THR A 87 13.94 15.60 -2.88
CA THR A 87 13.48 16.10 -4.19
C THR A 87 12.02 15.73 -4.49
N GLY A 88 11.51 14.68 -3.82
CA GLY A 88 10.14 14.20 -3.95
C GLY A 88 9.78 13.28 -2.78
N ALA A 89 8.48 13.05 -2.57
CA ALA A 89 7.98 12.12 -1.58
C ALA A 89 6.71 11.45 -2.14
N LEU A 90 6.62 10.13 -2.03
CA LEU A 90 5.41 9.36 -2.27
C LEU A 90 4.84 8.96 -0.90
N GLY A 91 3.58 9.32 -0.63
CA GLY A 91 2.92 9.09 0.65
C GLY A 91 2.73 10.32 1.54
N PRO A 92 2.29 10.12 2.81
CA PRO A 92 2.27 8.84 3.51
C PRO A 92 1.12 7.94 3.04
N ALA A 93 1.38 6.64 2.95
CA ALA A 93 0.33 5.63 2.86
C ALA A 93 -0.01 5.13 4.27
N THR A 94 -1.30 4.96 4.56
CA THR A 94 -1.75 4.32 5.80
C THR A 94 -1.81 2.82 5.59
N LEU A 95 -1.17 2.07 6.48
CA LEU A 95 -1.19 0.60 6.46
C LEU A 95 -2.19 0.11 7.52
N ALA A 96 -3.18 -0.66 7.07
CA ALA A 96 -4.16 -1.28 7.94
C ALA A 96 -4.13 -2.79 7.75
N TYR A 97 -4.04 -3.53 8.86
CA TYR A 97 -4.03 -4.98 8.88
C TYR A 97 -5.21 -5.48 9.70
N LEU A 98 -5.84 -6.53 9.21
CA LEU A 98 -6.95 -7.21 9.86
C LEU A 98 -6.62 -8.70 9.96
N THR A 99 -7.08 -9.35 11.02
CA THR A 99 -7.09 -10.81 11.07
C THR A 99 -8.30 -11.35 10.33
N GLU A 100 -8.28 -12.65 10.03
CA GLU A 100 -9.45 -13.37 9.52
C GLU A 100 -10.69 -13.18 10.43
N THR A 101 -10.51 -13.12 11.74
CA THR A 101 -11.61 -12.93 12.69
C THR A 101 -12.18 -11.50 12.69
N ASP A 102 -11.42 -10.54 12.17
CA ASP A 102 -11.87 -9.15 12.01
C ASP A 102 -12.56 -8.93 10.63
N PHE A 103 -12.52 -9.93 9.74
CA PHE A 103 -13.26 -9.89 8.48
C PHE A 103 -14.73 -10.23 8.72
N HIS A 104 -15.59 -9.23 8.52
CA HIS A 104 -17.03 -9.41 8.59
C HIS A 104 -17.64 -9.46 7.19
N PRO A 105 -18.38 -10.53 6.83
CA PRO A 105 -19.08 -10.60 5.57
C PRO A 105 -20.06 -9.43 5.43
N VAL A 106 -20.06 -8.76 4.28
CA VAL A 106 -21.10 -7.79 3.93
C VAL A 106 -22.29 -8.57 3.37
N PRO A 107 -23.53 -8.39 3.90
CA PRO A 107 -24.71 -9.05 3.33
C PRO A 107 -24.90 -8.63 1.87
N ALA A 108 -25.04 -9.60 0.96
CA ALA A 108 -25.34 -9.43 -0.47
C ALA A 108 -24.63 -8.23 -1.13
N SER A 109 -23.41 -8.46 -1.64
CA SER A 109 -22.76 -7.49 -2.52
C SER A 109 -23.36 -7.55 -3.91
N ASP A 110 -23.70 -6.39 -4.48
CA ASP A 110 -24.04 -6.25 -5.91
C ASP A 110 -22.80 -6.37 -6.82
N ALA A 111 -21.63 -6.68 -6.25
CA ALA A 111 -20.41 -6.81 -7.02
C ALA A 111 -20.46 -8.06 -7.92
N THR A 112 -20.12 -7.86 -9.18
CA THR A 112 -19.97 -8.92 -10.17
C THR A 112 -18.49 -9.15 -10.47
N ARG A 113 -18.13 -10.41 -10.73
CA ARG A 113 -16.77 -10.75 -11.14
C ARG A 113 -16.58 -10.48 -12.63
N LEU A 114 -15.58 -9.66 -12.97
CA LEU A 114 -15.14 -9.45 -14.34
C LEU A 114 -13.68 -9.88 -14.50
N PRO A 115 -13.27 -10.39 -15.68
CA PRO A 115 -11.86 -10.51 -16.01
C PRO A 115 -11.14 -9.16 -15.82
N ALA A 116 -9.88 -9.19 -15.37
CA ALA A 116 -9.08 -7.98 -15.17
C ALA A 116 -8.88 -7.21 -16.49
N GLU A 117 -8.83 -7.95 -17.60
CA GLU A 117 -8.66 -7.47 -18.97
C GLU A 117 -9.99 -7.10 -19.64
N SER A 118 -11.09 -7.03 -18.87
CA SER A 118 -12.38 -6.63 -19.43
C SER A 118 -12.38 -5.16 -19.86
N ALA A 119 -13.07 -4.84 -20.96
CA ALA A 119 -13.20 -3.47 -21.44
C ALA A 119 -13.80 -2.51 -20.39
N ALA A 120 -14.62 -3.03 -19.48
CA ALA A 120 -15.19 -2.26 -18.37
C ALA A 120 -14.12 -1.90 -17.31
N ALA A 121 -13.23 -2.84 -16.96
CA ALA A 121 -12.10 -2.58 -16.06
C ALA A 121 -11.11 -1.58 -16.69
N GLU A 122 -10.76 -1.76 -17.97
CA GLU A 122 -9.92 -0.81 -18.70
C GLU A 122 -10.55 0.60 -18.79
N ALA A 123 -11.86 0.68 -18.99
CA ALA A 123 -12.57 1.96 -18.99
C ALA A 123 -12.53 2.65 -17.62
N LEU A 124 -12.64 1.89 -16.52
CA LEU A 124 -12.52 2.43 -15.17
C LEU A 124 -11.12 2.99 -14.90
N LEU A 125 -10.06 2.25 -15.25
CA LEU A 125 -8.67 2.70 -15.11
C LEU A 125 -8.42 4.00 -15.90
N ARG A 126 -8.88 4.05 -17.16
CA ARG A 126 -8.78 5.27 -17.98
C ARG A 126 -9.51 6.47 -17.39
N LYS A 127 -10.65 6.26 -16.72
CA LYS A 127 -11.43 7.33 -16.06
C LYS A 127 -10.74 7.89 -14.83
N ALA A 128 -10.02 7.07 -14.08
CA ALA A 128 -9.21 7.53 -12.96
C ALA A 128 -7.98 8.32 -13.43
N GLY A 129 -7.48 8.01 -14.63
CA GLY A 129 -6.26 8.60 -15.17
C GLY A 129 -5.03 7.77 -14.80
N PRO A 130 -3.88 8.03 -15.45
CA PRO A 130 -2.71 7.15 -15.37
C PRO A 130 -2.12 7.05 -13.96
N GLU A 131 -1.99 8.18 -13.25
CA GLU A 131 -1.40 8.22 -11.90
C GLU A 131 -2.25 7.43 -10.89
N GLU A 132 -3.56 7.70 -10.82
CA GLU A 132 -4.46 6.99 -9.90
C GLU A 132 -4.60 5.50 -10.27
N ALA A 133 -4.59 5.18 -11.56
CA ALA A 133 -4.64 3.80 -12.03
C ALA A 133 -3.39 3.02 -11.59
N GLU A 134 -2.20 3.62 -11.71
CA GLU A 134 -0.94 3.06 -11.24
C GLU A 134 -0.94 2.88 -9.72
N GLU A 135 -1.32 3.92 -8.96
CA GLU A 135 -1.39 3.88 -7.50
C GLU A 135 -2.39 2.86 -6.96
N SER A 136 -3.48 2.59 -7.71
CA SER A 136 -4.49 1.62 -7.28
C SER A 136 -3.99 0.17 -7.26
N GLY A 137 -2.93 -0.14 -8.00
CA GLY A 137 -2.43 -1.51 -8.20
C GLY A 137 -3.38 -2.43 -8.99
N LEU A 138 -4.55 -1.97 -9.45
CA LEU A 138 -5.51 -2.83 -10.16
C LEU A 138 -5.01 -3.24 -11.55
N ALA A 139 -4.29 -2.37 -12.25
CA ALA A 139 -3.80 -2.64 -13.60
C ALA A 139 -2.78 -3.80 -13.67
N GLY A 140 -2.14 -4.13 -12.54
CA GLY A 140 -1.18 -5.23 -12.43
C GLY A 140 -1.79 -6.59 -12.07
N LEU A 141 -3.10 -6.65 -11.77
CA LEU A 141 -3.74 -7.89 -11.36
C LEU A 141 -4.11 -8.77 -12.55
N SER A 142 -3.86 -10.07 -12.42
CA SER A 142 -4.25 -11.10 -13.39
C SER A 142 -5.43 -11.96 -12.92
N ILE A 143 -5.94 -11.69 -11.72
CA ILE A 143 -7.12 -12.37 -11.18
C ILE A 143 -8.39 -11.57 -11.47
N PRO A 144 -9.57 -12.21 -11.56
CA PRO A 144 -10.83 -11.50 -11.75
C PRO A 144 -11.07 -10.43 -10.68
N LEU A 145 -11.57 -9.28 -11.13
CA LEU A 145 -11.92 -8.14 -10.29
C LEU A 145 -13.38 -8.24 -9.82
N PHE A 146 -13.65 -7.69 -8.65
CA PHE A 146 -14.98 -7.56 -8.06
C PHE A 146 -15.47 -6.14 -8.34
N THR A 147 -16.44 -6.02 -9.23
CA THR A 147 -16.83 -4.74 -9.82
C THR A 147 -18.27 -4.38 -9.50
N LEU A 148 -18.51 -3.10 -9.21
CA LEU A 148 -19.85 -2.52 -9.19
C LEU A 148 -20.08 -1.82 -10.52
N THR A 149 -21.23 -2.07 -11.12
CA THR A 149 -21.58 -1.51 -12.43
C THR A 149 -22.86 -0.67 -12.39
N GLU A 150 -22.89 0.38 -13.22
CA GLU A 150 -24.11 1.09 -13.60
C GLU A 150 -24.35 0.79 -15.09
N GLY A 151 -25.29 -0.10 -15.39
CA GLY A 151 -25.43 -0.66 -16.75
C GLY A 151 -24.22 -1.53 -17.12
N SER A 152 -23.57 -1.23 -18.24
CA SER A 152 -22.34 -1.91 -18.70
C SER A 152 -21.05 -1.26 -18.20
N GLU A 153 -21.14 -0.16 -17.45
CA GLU A 153 -20.00 0.61 -16.99
C GLU A 153 -19.57 0.15 -15.59
N ALA A 154 -18.29 -0.22 -15.42
CA ALA A 154 -17.71 -0.38 -14.09
C ALA A 154 -17.46 0.98 -13.44
N ILE A 155 -18.08 1.21 -12.28
CA ILE A 155 -17.96 2.45 -11.50
C ILE A 155 -17.04 2.28 -10.28
N ALA A 156 -16.81 1.05 -9.85
CA ALA A 156 -15.82 0.69 -8.84
C ALA A 156 -15.33 -0.74 -9.08
N ALA A 157 -14.10 -1.01 -8.68
CA ALA A 157 -13.50 -2.33 -8.73
C ALA A 157 -12.60 -2.56 -7.52
N ALA A 158 -12.54 -3.81 -7.08
CA ALA A 158 -11.52 -4.27 -6.18
C ALA A 158 -10.92 -5.59 -6.66
N GLY A 159 -9.69 -5.83 -6.26
CA GLY A 159 -9.00 -7.09 -6.42
C GLY A 159 -7.97 -7.26 -5.33
N TYR A 160 -7.22 -8.35 -5.40
CA TYR A 160 -6.13 -8.58 -4.47
C TYR A 160 -4.99 -9.35 -5.13
N GLU A 161 -3.82 -9.24 -4.53
CA GLU A 161 -2.72 -10.17 -4.76
C GLU A 161 -2.30 -10.81 -3.44
N VAL A 162 -1.72 -12.01 -3.52
CA VAL A 162 -1.21 -12.69 -2.33
C VAL A 162 0.28 -12.40 -2.20
N LEU A 163 0.64 -11.68 -1.15
CA LEU A 163 2.00 -11.37 -0.75
C LEU A 163 2.56 -12.45 0.20
N PRO A 164 3.89 -12.48 0.43
CA PRO A 164 4.53 -13.41 1.36
C PRO A 164 3.88 -13.41 2.75
N GLY A 165 3.84 -14.59 3.38
CA GLY A 165 3.22 -14.76 4.70
C GLY A 165 1.69 -14.77 4.69
N ASN A 166 1.08 -15.10 3.53
CA ASN A 166 -0.37 -15.16 3.33
C ASN A 166 -1.05 -13.83 3.66
N VAL A 167 -0.50 -12.73 3.14
CA VAL A 167 -1.10 -11.40 3.27
C VAL A 167 -1.78 -11.06 1.95
N ALA A 168 -3.08 -10.77 1.99
CA ALA A 168 -3.79 -10.23 0.82
C ALA A 168 -3.56 -8.72 0.75
N HIS A 169 -2.95 -8.24 -0.33
CA HIS A 169 -2.86 -6.81 -0.63
C HIS A 169 -4.07 -6.42 -1.47
N LEU A 170 -4.91 -5.54 -0.92
CA LEU A 170 -6.17 -5.14 -1.55
C LEU A 170 -5.97 -3.91 -2.43
N SER A 171 -6.34 -4.05 -3.70
CA SER A 171 -6.36 -2.98 -4.69
C SER A 171 -7.80 -2.53 -4.89
N VAL A 172 -8.09 -1.24 -4.73
CA VAL A 172 -9.47 -0.70 -4.84
C VAL A 172 -9.44 0.60 -5.62
N LEU A 173 -10.37 0.76 -6.55
CA LEU A 173 -10.55 1.98 -7.32
C LEU A 173 -12.03 2.32 -7.48
N THR A 174 -12.37 3.60 -7.39
CA THR A 174 -13.71 4.12 -7.66
C THR A 174 -13.59 5.29 -8.63
N ALA A 175 -14.45 5.28 -9.65
CA ALA A 175 -14.52 6.34 -10.66
C ALA A 175 -14.64 7.72 -9.99
N PRO A 176 -13.93 8.77 -10.47
CA PRO A 176 -13.90 10.07 -9.83
C PRO A 176 -15.28 10.66 -9.50
N THR A 177 -16.25 10.51 -10.42
CA THR A 177 -17.62 11.00 -10.29
C THR A 177 -18.49 10.24 -9.29
N HIS A 178 -18.02 9.10 -8.79
CA HIS A 178 -18.78 8.18 -7.93
C HIS A 178 -18.20 8.05 -6.50
N ARG A 179 -17.17 8.84 -6.18
CA ARG A 179 -16.54 8.90 -4.85
C ARG A 179 -17.47 9.46 -3.78
N GLY A 180 -17.14 9.22 -2.52
CA GLY A 180 -17.91 9.68 -1.36
C GLY A 180 -19.23 8.94 -1.12
N ARG A 181 -19.57 7.95 -1.96
CA ARG A 181 -20.80 7.14 -1.87
C ARG A 181 -20.64 5.80 -1.15
N GLY A 182 -19.44 5.53 -0.62
CA GLY A 182 -19.13 4.27 0.08
C GLY A 182 -18.99 3.04 -0.83
N LEU A 183 -18.80 3.21 -2.14
CA LEU A 183 -18.73 2.10 -3.10
C LEU A 183 -17.56 1.15 -2.84
N ALA A 184 -16.41 1.66 -2.41
CA ALA A 184 -15.26 0.85 -1.98
C ALA A 184 -15.60 -0.17 -0.88
N LYS A 185 -16.60 0.12 -0.03
CA LYS A 185 -17.07 -0.81 1.03
C LYS A 185 -18.00 -1.90 0.50
N ARG A 186 -18.55 -1.71 -0.72
CA ARG A 186 -19.55 -2.58 -1.34
C ARG A 186 -18.98 -3.52 -2.39
N SER A 187 -17.74 -3.31 -2.82
CA SER A 187 -17.00 -4.19 -3.72
C SER A 187 -15.86 -4.95 -3.01
N PRO A 188 -16.04 -5.58 -1.83
CA PRO A 188 -14.93 -6.28 -1.20
C PRO A 188 -14.56 -7.53 -2.04
N PRO A 189 -13.26 -7.83 -2.24
CA PRO A 189 -12.88 -9.14 -2.71
C PRO A 189 -13.22 -10.20 -1.62
N PRO A 190 -13.52 -11.44 -2.02
CA PRO A 190 -13.71 -12.55 -1.10
C PRO A 190 -12.38 -12.86 -0.38
N PRO A 191 -12.44 -13.51 0.79
CA PRO A 191 -11.25 -13.98 1.49
C PRO A 191 -10.45 -14.99 0.67
#